data_AF-A0AAE0EFL7-F1
#
_entry.id   AF-A0AAE0EFL7-F1
#
_cell.length_a   1.000
_cell.length_b   1.000
_cell.length_c   1.000
_cell.angle_alpha   90.00
_cell.angle_beta   90.00
_cell.angle_gamma   90.00
#
_symmetry.space_group_name_H-M   'P 1'
#
loop_
_entity.id
_entity.type
_entity.pdbx_description
1 polymer ?
#
loop_
_entity_poly.entity_id
_entity_poly.type
_entity_poly.pdbx_seq_one_letter_code
_entity_poly.pdbx_strand_id
1 'polypeptide(L)'
;MTALVTGGTKGIGYAVVEELAGFGAIVHTCSHNQTEINGRIQEWQSKGLQVSGSLCDLKIRAQRDKLMETVSSLFDGKLNILVYFHASSYHALGL
;
A
#
# COMPACT_ATOMS: atom_id res chain seq x y z
N MET A 1 -6.06 13.75 5.70
CA MET A 1 -5.18 12.79 6.39
C MET A 1 -4.59 11.88 5.33
N THR A 2 -3.28 11.66 5.31
CA THR A 2 -2.60 10.83 4.29
C THR A 2 -2.02 9.57 4.92
N ALA A 3 -2.13 8.44 4.22
CA ALA A 3 -1.62 7.17 4.72
C ALA A 3 -0.87 6.40 3.64
N LEU A 4 0.24 5.77 4.04
CA LEU A 4 0.92 4.73 3.28
C LEU A 4 0.65 3.39 3.96
N VAL A 5 0.05 2.45 3.25
CA VAL A 5 -0.13 1.07 3.72
C VAL A 5 0.68 0.14 2.82
N THR A 6 1.73 -0.48 3.36
CA THR A 6 2.48 -1.47 2.58
C THR A 6 1.75 -2.80 2.56
N GLY A 7 1.81 -3.56 1.46
CA GLY A 7 1.15 -4.87 1.37
C GLY A 7 -0.38 -4.80 1.48
N GLY A 8 -0.98 -3.67 1.10
CA GLY A 8 -2.40 -3.40 1.33
C GLY A 8 -3.36 -4.13 0.38
N THR A 9 -2.90 -5.06 -0.46
CA THR A 9 -3.76 -5.70 -1.46
C THR A 9 -4.51 -6.93 -0.96
N LYS A 10 -4.14 -7.47 0.21
CA LYS A 10 -4.71 -8.70 0.81
C LYS A 10 -4.79 -8.62 2.34
N GLY A 11 -5.62 -9.49 2.91
CA GLY A 11 -5.67 -9.75 4.36
C GLY A 11 -5.89 -8.47 5.19
N ILE A 12 -5.12 -8.32 6.26
CA ILE A 12 -5.23 -7.16 7.16
C ILE A 12 -4.86 -5.87 6.44
N GLY A 13 -3.86 -5.88 5.56
CA GLY A 13 -3.48 -4.69 4.79
C GLY A 13 -4.62 -4.17 3.93
N TYR A 14 -5.39 -5.07 3.30
CA TYR A 14 -6.59 -4.72 2.55
C TYR A 14 -7.65 -4.05 3.43
N ALA A 15 -7.96 -4.66 4.57
CA ALA A 15 -8.94 -4.09 5.50
C ALA A 15 -8.50 -2.70 6.00
N VAL A 16 -7.21 -2.53 6.31
CA VAL A 16 -6.67 -1.23 6.75
C VAL A 16 -6.77 -0.16 5.66
N VAL A 17 -6.47 -0.49 4.40
CA VAL A 17 -6.67 0.46 3.29
C VAL A 17 -8.14 0.88 3.19
N GLU A 18 -9.04 -0.09 3.22
CA GLU A 18 -10.48 0.16 3.07
C GLU A 18 -11.05 1.00 4.23
N GLU A 19 -10.71 0.68 5.48
CA GLU A 19 -11.16 1.43 6.66
C GLU A 19 -10.59 2.85 6.70
N LEU A 20 -9.28 3.02 6.48
CA LEU A 20 -8.66 4.35 6.47
C LEU A 20 -9.27 5.24 5.39
N ALA A 21 -9.45 4.69 4.18
CA ALA A 21 -10.07 5.44 3.09
C ALA A 21 -11.56 5.71 3.35
N GLY A 22 -12.28 4.78 3.99
CA GLY A 22 -13.66 4.95 4.43
C GLY A 22 -13.84 6.08 5.45
N PHE A 23 -12.83 6.33 6.29
CA PHE A 23 -12.77 7.49 7.17
C PHE A 23 -12.28 8.79 6.49
N GLY A 24 -12.12 8.78 5.17
CA GLY A 24 -11.74 9.95 4.38
C GLY A 24 -10.23 10.22 4.29
N ALA A 25 -9.38 9.25 4.65
CA ALA A 25 -7.96 9.37 4.38
C ALA A 25 -7.67 9.20 2.88
N ILE A 26 -6.67 9.93 2.38
CA ILE A 26 -6.07 9.67 1.07
C ILE A 26 -5.00 8.59 1.28
N VAL A 27 -5.20 7.43 0.70
CA VAL A 27 -4.35 6.26 0.94
C VAL A 27 -3.52 5.94 -0.30
N HIS A 28 -2.22 5.75 -0.11
CA HIS A 28 -1.34 5.10 -1.07
C HIS A 28 -1.00 3.70 -0.56
N THR A 29 -1.07 2.70 -1.43
CA THR A 29 -0.67 1.33 -1.11
C THR A 29 0.39 0.81 -2.06
N CYS A 30 1.10 -0.24 -1.67
CA CYS A 30 2.06 -0.89 -2.55
C CYS A 30 1.98 -2.41 -2.50
N SER A 31 2.34 -3.05 -3.61
CA SER A 31 2.42 -4.51 -3.76
C SER A 31 3.49 -4.88 -4.78
N HIS A 32 3.99 -6.11 -4.72
CA HIS A 32 4.90 -6.66 -5.72
C HIS A 32 4.17 -7.28 -6.93
N ASN A 33 2.82 -7.29 -6.92
CA ASN A 33 2.00 -7.85 -7.99
C ASN A 33 1.16 -6.77 -8.69
N GLN A 34 1.47 -6.49 -9.95
CA GLN A 34 0.85 -5.42 -10.74
C GLN A 34 -0.64 -5.66 -11.00
N THR A 35 -1.00 -6.89 -11.38
CA THR A 35 -2.38 -7.25 -11.70
C THR A 35 -3.26 -7.12 -10.46
N GLU A 36 -2.77 -7.60 -9.33
CA GLU A 36 -3.47 -7.56 -8.06
C GLU A 36 -3.70 -6.12 -7.58
N ILE A 37 -2.66 -5.28 -7.58
CA ILE A 37 -2.80 -3.88 -7.13
C ILE A 37 -3.72 -3.08 -8.05
N ASN A 38 -3.66 -3.28 -9.36
CA ASN A 38 -4.54 -2.59 -10.32
C ASN A 38 -6.01 -2.95 -10.08
N GLY A 39 -6.31 -4.24 -9.89
CA GLY A 39 -7.67 -4.69 -9.60
C GLY A 39 -8.22 -4.09 -8.29
N ARG A 40 -7.37 -4.01 -7.24
CA ARG A 40 -7.78 -3.41 -5.96
C ARG A 40 -7.99 -1.91 -6.05
N ILE A 41 -7.13 -1.19 -6.76
CA ILE A 41 -7.29 0.25 -7.01
C ILE A 41 -8.62 0.52 -7.73
N GLN A 42 -8.92 -0.24 -8.79
CA GLN A 42 -10.21 -0.10 -9.50
C GLN A 42 -11.41 -0.36 -8.58
N GLU A 43 -11.32 -1.39 -7.73
CA GLU A 43 -12.36 -1.70 -6.75
C GLU A 43 -12.58 -0.57 -5.73
N TRP A 44 -11.52 -0.02 -5.14
CA TRP A 44 -11.67 1.06 -4.16
C TRP A 44 -12.14 2.36 -4.82
N GLN A 45 -11.66 2.67 -6.02
CA GLN A 45 -12.11 3.84 -6.77
C GLN A 45 -13.59 3.73 -7.17
N SER A 46 -14.09 2.54 -7.52
CA SER A 46 -15.53 2.35 -7.79
C SER A 46 -16.42 2.52 -6.56
N LYS A 47 -15.86 2.31 -5.35
CA LYS A 47 -16.49 2.65 -4.06
C LYS A 47 -16.38 4.13 -3.69
N GLY A 48 -15.76 4.97 -4.53
CA GLY A 48 -15.55 6.40 -4.26
C GLY A 48 -14.41 6.69 -3.27
N LEU A 49 -13.57 5.71 -2.97
CA LEU A 49 -12.47 5.85 -2.03
C LEU A 49 -11.24 6.47 -2.70
N GLN A 50 -10.55 7.37 -1.98
CA GLN A 50 -9.35 8.04 -2.47
C GLN A 50 -8.11 7.16 -2.25
N VAL A 51 -7.99 6.12 -3.08
CA VAL A 51 -6.87 5.17 -3.03
C VAL A 51 -6.07 5.21 -4.32
N SER A 52 -4.75 5.25 -4.16
CA SER A 52 -3.76 5.05 -5.21
C SER A 52 -2.79 3.94 -4.82
N GLY A 53 -2.00 3.44 -5.77
CA GLY A 53 -0.96 2.48 -5.43
C GLY A 53 0.10 2.32 -6.49
N SER A 54 1.24 1.76 -6.08
CA SER A 54 2.40 1.53 -6.95
C SER A 54 3.01 0.15 -6.73
N LEU A 55 3.71 -0.34 -7.75
CA LEU A 55 4.55 -1.52 -7.60
C LEU A 55 5.71 -1.22 -6.65
N CYS A 56 5.89 -2.09 -5.66
CA CYS A 56 7.06 -2.09 -4.79
C CYS A 56 7.28 -3.48 -4.21
N ASP A 57 8.43 -4.08 -4.51
CA ASP A 57 9.03 -5.13 -3.70
C ASP A 57 9.85 -4.48 -2.58
N LEU A 58 9.34 -4.58 -1.35
CA LEU A 58 9.95 -4.02 -0.15
C LEU A 58 11.32 -4.63 0.16
N LYS A 59 11.69 -5.76 -0.44
CA LYS A 59 13.04 -6.33 -0.28
C LYS A 59 14.08 -5.51 -1.05
N ILE A 60 13.69 -4.84 -2.13
CA ILE A 60 14.59 -4.11 -3.03
C ILE A 60 14.69 -2.64 -2.60
N ARG A 61 15.89 -2.21 -2.17
CA ARG A 61 16.12 -0.84 -1.68
C ARG A 61 15.70 0.25 -2.68
N ALA A 62 16.12 0.14 -3.93
CA ALA A 62 15.79 1.12 -4.95
C ALA A 62 14.27 1.26 -5.17
N GLN A 63 13.49 0.19 -4.99
CA GLN A 63 12.03 0.26 -5.10
C GLN A 63 11.39 0.90 -3.86
N ARG A 64 11.96 0.71 -2.67
CA ARG A 64 11.53 1.44 -1.47
C ARG A 64 11.81 2.94 -1.60
N ASP A 65 12.98 3.31 -2.11
CA ASP A 65 13.35 4.71 -2.33
C ASP A 65 12.37 5.38 -3.31
N LYS A 66 12.08 4.72 -4.44
CA LYS A 66 11.08 5.18 -5.42
C LYS A 66 9.65 5.26 -4.86
N LEU A 67 9.26 4.32 -4.01
CA LEU A 67 7.96 4.35 -3.32
C LEU A 67 7.86 5.60 -2.45
N MET A 68 8.91 5.92 -1.69
CA MET A 68 8.92 7.10 -0.83
C MET A 68 8.94 8.41 -1.61
N GLU A 69 9.64 8.48 -2.74
CA GLU A 69 9.56 9.62 -3.67
C GLU A 69 8.13 9.83 -4.18
N THR A 70 7.48 8.74 -4.60
CA THR A 70 6.08 8.76 -5.07
C THR A 70 5.14 9.26 -3.98
N VAL A 71 5.26 8.70 -2.78
CA VAL A 71 4.44 9.09 -1.61
C VAL A 71 4.68 10.54 -1.21
N SER A 72 5.94 10.99 -1.22
CA SER A 72 6.28 12.39 -0.94
C SER A 72 5.65 13.32 -1.98
N SER A 73 5.68 12.97 -3.26
CA SER A 73 5.07 13.77 -4.31
C SER A 73 3.53 13.78 -4.22
N LEU A 74 2.91 12.66 -3.90
CA LEU A 74 1.44 12.54 -3.82
C LEU A 74 0.85 13.28 -2.62
N PHE A 75 1.61 13.38 -1.53
CA PHE A 75 1.15 13.92 -0.26
C PHE A 75 1.77 15.28 0.08
N ASP A 76 2.36 15.97 -0.90
CA ASP A 76 3.02 17.27 -0.73
C ASP A 76 4.03 17.26 0.43
N GLY A 77 4.81 16.18 0.52
CA GLY A 77 5.83 15.95 1.55
C GLY A 77 5.27 15.60 2.94
N LYS A 78 3.95 15.47 3.11
CA LYS A 78 3.32 15.24 4.43
C LYS A 78 2.61 13.89 4.49
N LEU A 79 3.32 12.88 4.99
CA LEU A 79 2.75 11.59 5.37
C LEU A 79 2.28 11.61 6.83
N ASN A 80 1.00 11.33 7.09
CA ASN A 80 0.49 11.30 8.46
C ASN A 80 0.55 9.92 9.11
N ILE A 81 0.27 8.86 8.33
CA ILE A 81 0.15 7.49 8.83
C ILE A 81 1.01 6.59 7.95
N LEU A 82 1.87 5.79 8.59
CA LEU A 82 2.58 4.69 7.93
C LEU A 82 2.17 3.39 8.58
N VAL A 83 1.62 2.47 7.79
CA VAL A 83 1.32 1.10 8.21
C VAL A 83 2.25 0.16 7.44
N TYR A 84 3.20 -0.43 8.16
CA TYR A 84 4.15 -1.38 7.59
C TYR A 84 3.67 -2.80 7.82
N PHE A 85 3.06 -3.41 6.80
CA PHE A 85 2.82 -4.85 6.75
C PHE A 85 3.90 -5.54 5.91
N HIS A 86 4.61 -6.47 6.53
CA HIS A 86 5.48 -7.41 5.87
C HIS A 86 5.09 -8.83 6.31
N ALA A 87 4.40 -9.56 5.43
CA ALA A 87 4.17 -10.99 5.64
C ALA A 87 5.45 -11.75 5.30
N SER A 88 6.24 -12.11 6.31
CA SER A 88 7.27 -13.13 6.15
C SER A 88 6.61 -14.48 6.33
N SER A 89 6.37 -15.20 5.23
CA SER A 89 6.26 -16.66 5.34
C SER A 89 7.64 -17.16 5.72
N TYR A 90 7.84 -17.59 6.97
CA TYR A 90 8.99 -18.42 7.31
C TYR A 90 8.84 -19.74 6.55
N HIS A 91 9.32 -19.78 5.31
CA HIS A 91 9.77 -21.03 4.71
C HIS A 91 11.20 -21.27 5.21
N ALA A 92 11.33 -21.37 6.53
CA ALA A 92 12.54 -21.73 7.24
C ALA A 92 12.12 -22.81 8.21
N LEU A 93 11.97 -24.02 7.66
CA LEU A 93 12.46 -25.30 8.16
C LEU A 93 11.80 -26.34 7.27
N GLY A 94 12.50 -26.70 6.18
CA GLY A 94 12.33 -28.02 5.60
C GLY A 94 12.80 -29.03 6.64
N LEU A 95 11.85 -29.56 7.40
CA LEU A 95 11.93 -30.90 7.97
C LEU A 95 11.12 -31.81 7.04
#